data_AF-A0A7C9CGR1-F1
#
_entry.id   AF-A0A7C9CGR1-F1
#
_cell.length_a   1.000
_cell.length_b   1.000
_cell.length_c   1.000
_cell.angle_alpha   90.00
_cell.angle_beta   90.00
_cell.angle_gamma   90.00
#
_symmetry.space_group_name_H-M   'P 1'
#
loop_
_entity.id
_entity.type
_entity.pdbx_description
1 polymer ?
#
loop_
_entity_poly.entity_id
_entity_poly.type
_entity_poly.pdbx_seq_one_letter_code
_entity_poly.pdbx_strand_id
1 'polypeptide(L)'
;LSSTQLAQLVSKVHGPNENKRRMGKCFEVISAIMWKALAKIRKELEPKVITVCRPRSLDRELVIPYNGQVISTVQVDCSTSKADILELVSLITENKMDRSSIVEEMVEEDNGKFDYIVYGANLTFVDMEDADIYGFKVEG
;
A
#
# COMPACT_ATOMS: atom_id res chain seq x y z
N LEU A 1 0.06 10.79 14.27
CA LEU A 1 0.14 12.03 13.48
C LEU A 1 -1.20 12.72 13.56
N SER A 2 -1.26 14.01 13.91
CA SER A 2 -2.51 14.76 13.77
C SER A 2 -2.84 15.01 12.30
N SER A 3 -4.10 15.30 11.98
CA SER A 3 -4.53 15.62 10.60
C SER A 3 -3.75 16.80 10.01
N THR A 4 -3.47 17.82 10.81
CA THR A 4 -2.66 18.99 10.39
C THR A 4 -1.21 18.60 10.10
N GLN A 5 -0.60 17.76 10.93
CA GLN A 5 0.77 17.29 10.70
C GLN A 5 0.86 16.44 9.43
N LEU A 6 -0.15 15.61 9.17
CA LEU A 6 -0.23 14.79 7.98
C LEU A 6 -0.37 15.64 6.72
N ALA A 7 -1.29 16.62 6.73
CA ALA A 7 -1.45 17.55 5.60
C ALA A 7 -0.17 18.33 5.30
N GLN A 8 0.54 18.78 6.34
CA GLN A 8 1.84 19.44 6.21
C GLN A 8 2.93 18.50 5.66
N LEU A 9 2.88 17.21 6.02
CA LEU A 9 3.83 16.21 5.53
C LEU A 9 3.62 15.95 4.03
N VAL A 10 2.36 15.73 3.64
CA VAL A 10 1.97 15.55 2.24
C VAL A 10 2.33 16.77 1.41
N SER A 11 2.06 17.99 1.90
CA SER A 11 2.41 19.22 1.16
C SER A 11 3.92 19.43 1.02
N LYS A 12 4.71 19.09 2.04
CA LYS A 12 6.18 19.15 1.98
C LYS A 12 6.77 18.19 0.95
N VAL A 13 6.18 17.00 0.80
CA VAL A 13 6.65 16.02 -0.19
C VAL A 13 6.31 16.48 -1.61
N HIS A 14 5.11 17.01 -1.84
CA HIS A 14 4.65 17.37 -3.19
C HIS A 14 5.12 18.75 -3.69
N GLY A 15 5.52 19.66 -2.79
CA GLY A 15 5.90 21.03 -3.13
C GLY A 15 4.70 21.89 -3.58
N PRO A 16 4.92 23.17 -3.94
CA PRO A 16 3.86 24.15 -4.21
C PRO A 16 3.15 23.98 -5.57
N ASN A 17 3.50 22.96 -6.37
CA ASN A 17 3.05 22.88 -7.77
C ASN A 17 1.76 22.05 -7.89
N GLU A 18 0.62 22.74 -8.07
CA GLU A 18 -0.73 22.16 -8.09
C GLU A 18 -1.04 21.23 -9.28
N ASN A 19 -0.17 21.17 -10.30
CA ASN A 19 -0.42 20.36 -11.49
C ASN A 19 -0.14 18.85 -11.32
N LYS A 20 0.25 18.39 -10.12
CA LYS A 20 0.44 16.97 -9.77
C LYS A 20 -0.74 16.37 -9.00
N ARG A 21 -1.98 16.77 -9.30
CA ARG A 21 -3.24 16.20 -8.74
C ARG A 21 -3.51 14.71 -9.05
N ARG A 22 -2.50 13.96 -9.53
CA ARG A 22 -2.53 12.49 -9.68
C ARG A 22 -1.43 11.78 -8.88
N MET A 23 -0.98 12.37 -7.76
CA MET A 23 0.16 11.87 -7.00
C MET A 23 -0.22 11.58 -5.54
N GLY A 24 -0.04 10.33 -5.12
CA GLY A 24 -0.10 9.76 -3.77
C GLY A 24 -1.13 10.29 -2.76
N LYS A 25 -2.09 9.45 -2.34
CA LYS A 25 -2.87 9.70 -1.12
C LYS A 25 -1.95 9.67 0.11
N CYS A 26 -2.51 9.98 1.27
CA CYS A 26 -1.79 9.96 2.55
C CYS A 26 -1.03 8.64 2.79
N PHE A 27 -1.66 7.51 2.44
CA PHE A 27 -1.06 6.18 2.48
C PHE A 27 0.26 6.09 1.70
N GLU A 28 0.30 6.51 0.44
CA GLU A 28 1.52 6.42 -0.37
C GLU A 28 2.66 7.25 0.21
N VAL A 29 2.36 8.46 0.68
CA VAL A 29 3.35 9.37 1.27
C VAL A 29 3.94 8.77 2.55
N ILE A 30 3.09 8.31 3.47
CA ILE A 30 3.54 7.70 4.72
C ILE A 30 4.36 6.45 4.43
N SER A 31 3.86 5.58 3.54
CA SER A 31 4.53 4.32 3.18
C SER A 31 5.90 4.57 2.57
N ALA A 32 6.02 5.54 1.65
CA ALA A 32 7.31 5.94 1.07
C ALA A 32 8.30 6.45 2.12
N ILE A 33 7.83 7.27 3.06
CA ILE A 33 8.67 7.80 4.15
C ILE A 33 9.15 6.68 5.06
N MET A 34 8.25 5.79 5.47
CA MET A 34 8.58 4.62 6.31
C MET A 34 9.54 3.68 5.59
N TRP A 35 9.31 3.42 4.31
CA TRP A 35 10.16 2.57 3.49
C TRP A 35 11.59 3.12 3.41
N LYS A 36 11.73 4.40 3.09
CA LYS A 36 13.03 5.09 3.04
C LYS A 36 13.71 5.15 4.42
N ALA A 37 12.96 5.39 5.49
CA ALA A 37 13.49 5.41 6.85
C ALA A 37 14.00 4.03 7.28
N LEU A 38 13.23 2.97 7.04
CA LEU A 38 13.62 1.60 7.33
C LEU A 38 14.83 1.16 6.52
N ALA A 39 14.94 1.57 5.25
CA ALA A 39 16.14 1.33 4.45
C ALA A 39 17.40 1.96 5.06
N LYS A 40 17.31 3.21 5.53
CA LYS A 40 18.42 3.88 6.21
C LYS A 40 18.84 3.19 7.51
N ILE A 41 17.87 2.69 8.28
CA ILE A 41 18.12 2.01 9.55
C ILE A 41 18.75 0.63 9.30
N ARG A 42 18.21 -0.13 8.33
CA ARG A 42 18.61 -1.52 8.05
C ARG A 42 19.89 -1.64 7.21
N LYS A 43 20.38 -0.56 6.59
CA LYS A 43 21.65 -0.50 5.83
C LYS A 43 21.80 -1.65 4.82
N GLU A 44 22.61 -2.66 5.13
CA GLU A 44 22.87 -3.83 4.28
C GLU A 44 21.62 -4.69 4.06
N LEU A 45 20.65 -4.63 4.97
CA LEU A 45 19.35 -5.30 4.88
C LEU A 45 18.25 -4.34 4.42
N GLU A 46 18.58 -3.32 3.62
CA GLU A 46 17.57 -2.40 3.10
C GLU A 46 16.50 -3.16 2.29
N PRO A 47 15.21 -2.91 2.55
CA PRO A 47 14.15 -3.48 1.73
C PRO A 47 14.18 -2.80 0.36
N LYS A 48 14.57 -3.53 -0.68
CA LYS A 48 14.49 -3.09 -2.09
C LYS A 48 13.14 -3.41 -2.75
N VAL A 49 12.44 -4.39 -2.17
CA VAL A 49 11.12 -4.83 -2.60
C VAL A 49 10.18 -4.70 -1.40
N ILE A 50 8.99 -4.16 -1.65
CA ILE A 50 7.90 -4.10 -0.68
C ILE A 50 6.65 -4.75 -1.27
N THR A 51 5.80 -5.25 -0.37
CA THR A 51 4.45 -5.68 -0.72
C THR A 51 3.46 -4.60 -0.31
N VAL A 52 2.48 -4.32 -1.15
CA VAL A 52 1.41 -3.36 -0.86
C VAL A 52 0.07 -4.06 -1.04
N CYS A 53 -0.73 -4.08 0.02
CA CYS A 53 -2.07 -4.65 0.01
C CYS A 53 -3.09 -3.51 0.04
N ARG A 54 -4.07 -3.53 -0.85
CA ARG A 54 -5.15 -2.54 -0.91
C ARG A 54 -6.51 -3.23 -0.96
N PRO A 55 -7.60 -2.62 -0.46
CA PRO A 55 -8.94 -3.12 -0.72
C PRO A 55 -9.21 -3.02 -2.22
N ARG A 56 -9.79 -4.07 -2.82
CA ARG A 56 -10.27 -3.95 -4.21
C ARG A 56 -11.55 -3.10 -4.22
N SER A 57 -11.52 -2.01 -4.98
CA SER A 57 -12.69 -1.19 -5.25
C SER A 57 -13.65 -1.96 -6.17
N LEU A 58 -14.84 -2.27 -5.68
CA LEU A 58 -15.99 -2.64 -6.49
C LEU A 58 -16.89 -1.41 -6.63
N ASP A 59 -17.52 -1.21 -7.79
CA ASP A 59 -18.65 -0.28 -7.92
C ASP A 59 -19.79 -0.82 -7.04
N ARG A 60 -19.97 -0.20 -5.88
CA ARG A 60 -20.82 -0.73 -4.81
C ARG A 60 -22.30 -0.42 -5.07
N GLU A 61 -22.99 -1.33 -5.75
CA GLU A 61 -24.45 -1.46 -5.66
C GLU A 61 -24.91 -2.62 -4.77
N LEU A 62 -24.01 -3.47 -4.24
CA LEU A 62 -24.39 -4.67 -3.48
C LEU A 62 -23.79 -4.73 -2.06
N VAL A 63 -24.67 -5.06 -1.11
CA VAL A 63 -24.48 -5.15 0.36
C VAL A 63 -23.73 -6.44 0.78
N ILE A 64 -22.92 -7.01 -0.10
CA ILE A 64 -22.24 -8.29 0.18
C ILE A 64 -20.89 -8.00 0.83
N PRO A 65 -20.59 -8.56 2.02
CA PRO A 65 -19.26 -8.46 2.61
C PRO A 65 -18.24 -9.08 1.66
N TYR A 66 -17.24 -8.28 1.29
CA TYR A 66 -16.27 -8.63 0.25
C TYR A 66 -14.86 -8.50 0.82
N ASN A 67 -14.11 -9.60 0.76
CA ASN A 67 -12.75 -9.71 1.30
C ASN A 67 -11.68 -9.53 0.22
N GLY A 68 -12.05 -9.12 -0.99
CA GLY A 68 -11.07 -9.03 -2.06
C GLY A 68 -10.09 -7.89 -1.84
N GLN A 69 -8.82 -8.22 -1.99
CA GLN A 69 -7.70 -7.34 -1.84
C GLN A 69 -6.84 -7.38 -3.09
N VAL A 70 -6.26 -6.24 -3.44
CA VAL A 70 -5.21 -6.15 -4.43
C VAL A 70 -3.86 -6.26 -3.73
N ILE A 71 -3.12 -7.34 -4.00
CA ILE A 71 -1.77 -7.56 -3.49
C ILE A 71 -0.79 -7.26 -4.62
N SER A 72 0.11 -6.30 -4.40
CA SER A 72 1.13 -5.94 -5.38
C SER A 72 2.53 -5.95 -4.78
N THR A 73 3.51 -6.06 -5.66
CA THR A 73 4.92 -5.89 -5.30
C THR A 73 5.51 -4.69 -6.00
N VAL A 74 6.23 -3.86 -5.24
CA VAL A 74 6.92 -2.67 -5.73
C VAL A 74 8.41 -2.85 -5.46
N GLN A 75 9.23 -2.58 -6.48
CA GLN A 75 10.67 -2.70 -6.41
C GLN A 75 11.33 -1.38 -6.80
N VAL A 76 12.46 -1.07 -6.18
CA VAL A 76 13.38 -0.02 -6.61
C VAL A 76 14.65 -0.64 -7.16
N ASP A 77 15.14 -0.14 -8.29
CA ASP A 77 16.34 -0.67 -8.94
C ASP A 77 17.63 -0.19 -8.28
N CYS A 78 17.56 0.94 -7.56
CA CYS A 78 18.68 1.54 -6.84
C CYS A 78 18.57 1.32 -5.31
N SER A 79 19.35 2.08 -4.53
CA SER A 79 19.26 2.02 -3.07
C SER A 79 18.05 2.82 -2.58
N THR A 80 17.12 2.14 -1.91
CA THR A 80 15.93 2.76 -1.30
C THR A 80 16.30 3.90 -0.37
N SER A 81 17.40 3.78 0.38
CA SER A 81 17.84 4.80 1.33
C SER A 81 18.19 6.15 0.66
N LYS A 82 18.60 6.10 -0.62
CA LYS A 82 19.03 7.25 -1.44
C LYS A 82 18.00 7.71 -2.46
N ALA A 83 17.04 6.86 -2.82
CA ALA A 83 15.96 7.16 -3.78
C ALA A 83 15.19 8.42 -3.42
N ASP A 84 14.70 9.17 -4.41
CA ASP A 84 13.90 10.37 -4.14
C ASP A 84 12.54 10.00 -3.53
N ILE A 85 12.03 10.82 -2.61
CA ILE A 85 10.77 10.48 -1.95
C ILE A 85 9.59 10.48 -2.91
N LEU A 86 9.58 11.37 -3.92
CA LEU A 86 8.51 11.40 -4.93
C LEU A 86 8.60 10.21 -5.87
N GLU A 87 9.80 9.74 -6.18
CA GLU A 87 10.01 8.51 -6.93
C GLU A 87 9.39 7.31 -6.19
N LEU A 88 9.65 7.18 -4.88
CA LEU A 88 9.06 6.12 -4.06
C LEU A 88 7.53 6.23 -4.00
N VAL A 89 6.98 7.44 -3.87
CA VAL A 89 5.52 7.67 -3.91
C VAL A 89 4.95 7.25 -5.26
N SER A 90 5.59 7.61 -6.38
CA SER A 90 5.16 7.23 -7.73
C SER A 90 5.16 5.71 -7.89
N LEU A 91 6.21 5.04 -7.43
CA LEU A 91 6.33 3.58 -7.49
C LEU A 91 5.22 2.86 -6.71
N ILE A 92 4.87 3.36 -5.53
CA ILE A 92 3.77 2.81 -4.72
C ILE A 92 2.41 3.10 -5.38
N THR A 93 2.24 4.26 -6.01
CA THR A 93 1.00 4.68 -6.69
C THR A 93 0.75 3.85 -7.96
N GLU A 94 1.76 3.70 -8.81
CA GLU A 94 1.67 3.04 -10.13
C GLU A 94 1.41 1.54 -10.05
N ASN A 95 1.65 0.93 -8.88
CA ASN A 95 1.23 -0.43 -8.56
C ASN A 95 1.62 -1.48 -9.64
N LYS A 96 2.89 -1.43 -10.08
CA LYS A 96 3.38 -2.03 -11.34
C LYS A 96 3.20 -3.54 -11.52
N MET A 97 2.99 -4.31 -10.45
CA MET A 97 2.79 -5.76 -10.53
C MET A 97 1.67 -6.17 -9.59
N ASP A 98 0.46 -6.28 -10.14
CA ASP A 98 -0.66 -6.91 -9.46
C ASP A 98 -0.41 -8.43 -9.42
N ARG A 99 -0.32 -8.99 -8.22
CA ARG A 99 -0.19 -10.44 -7.97
C ARG A 99 -1.51 -11.06 -7.53
N SER A 100 -2.60 -10.29 -7.50
CA SER A 100 -3.90 -10.77 -7.04
C SER A 100 -4.49 -11.82 -7.97
N SER A 101 -4.25 -11.70 -9.27
CA SER A 101 -4.69 -12.68 -10.26
C SER A 101 -4.12 -14.07 -10.00
N ILE A 102 -2.88 -14.16 -9.53
CA ILE A 102 -2.24 -15.44 -9.18
C ILE A 102 -2.94 -16.07 -7.97
N VAL A 103 -3.29 -15.27 -6.97
CA VAL A 103 -3.99 -15.75 -5.78
C VAL A 103 -5.41 -16.21 -6.14
N GLU A 104 -6.08 -15.47 -7.02
CA GLU A 104 -7.42 -15.80 -7.50
C GLU A 104 -7.45 -17.09 -8.31
N GLU A 105 -6.51 -17.25 -9.25
CA GLU A 105 -6.37 -18.46 -10.04
C GLU A 105 -6.18 -19.69 -9.15
N MET A 106 -5.31 -19.60 -8.14
CA MET A 106 -5.11 -20.68 -7.17
C MET A 106 -6.40 -21.01 -6.39
N VAL A 107 -7.12 -19.99 -5.91
CA VAL A 107 -8.38 -20.18 -5.15
C VAL A 107 -9.48 -20.79 -6.04
N GLU A 108 -9.55 -20.36 -7.31
CA GLU A 108 -10.52 -20.88 -8.28
C GLU A 108 -10.22 -22.33 -8.68
N GLU A 109 -8.95 -22.68 -8.91
CA GLU A 109 -8.53 -24.05 -9.26
C GLU A 109 -8.97 -25.07 -8.21
N ASP A 110 -8.85 -24.73 -6.93
CA ASP A 110 -9.28 -25.60 -5.83
C ASP A 110 -10.70 -25.33 -5.35
N ASN A 111 -11.46 -24.50 -6.07
CA ASN A 111 -12.85 -24.16 -5.77
C ASN A 111 -13.06 -23.67 -4.31
N GLY A 112 -12.07 -22.96 -3.78
CA GLY A 112 -12.04 -22.45 -2.40
C GLY A 112 -11.90 -23.51 -1.32
N LYS A 113 -11.43 -24.73 -1.63
CA LYS A 113 -11.34 -25.85 -0.68
C LYS A 113 -10.15 -25.75 0.28
N PHE A 114 -9.09 -25.07 -0.12
CA PHE A 114 -7.87 -24.93 0.67
C PHE A 114 -7.65 -23.49 1.11
N ASP A 115 -7.00 -23.34 2.26
CA ASP A 115 -6.54 -22.05 2.76
C ASP A 115 -5.15 -21.73 2.19
N TYR A 116 -4.97 -20.52 1.68
CA TYR A 116 -3.68 -20.05 1.14
C TYR A 116 -3.01 -19.07 2.10
N ILE A 117 -1.70 -19.22 2.27
CA ILE A 117 -0.86 -18.29 3.04
C ILE A 117 0.06 -17.57 2.07
N VAL A 118 -0.11 -16.25 1.95
CA VAL A 118 0.74 -15.40 1.12
C VAL A 118 1.81 -14.76 1.98
N TYR A 119 3.09 -15.05 1.69
CA TYR A 119 4.22 -14.35 2.30
C TYR A 119 4.60 -13.13 1.46
N GLY A 120 4.48 -11.95 2.07
CA GLY A 120 4.96 -10.70 1.48
C GLY A 120 6.48 -10.58 1.50
N ALA A 121 6.99 -9.50 0.92
CA ALA A 121 8.40 -9.12 1.03
C ALA A 121 8.76 -8.77 2.50
N ASN A 122 10.06 -8.51 2.74
CA ASN A 122 10.60 -8.14 4.05
C ASN A 122 10.07 -6.81 4.64
N LEU A 123 9.15 -6.15 3.92
CA LEU A 123 8.34 -5.02 4.36
C LEU A 123 7.01 -5.04 3.60
N THR A 124 5.90 -5.04 4.33
CA THR A 124 4.54 -5.03 3.79
C THR A 124 3.78 -3.82 4.32
N PHE A 125 3.09 -3.10 3.44
CA PHE A 125 2.18 -2.02 3.77
C PHE A 125 0.74 -2.44 3.42
N VAL A 126 -0.20 -2.17 4.31
CA VAL A 126 -1.62 -2.50 4.12
C VAL A 126 -2.42 -1.21 4.20
N ASP A 127 -3.11 -0.87 3.11
CA ASP A 127 -4.01 0.27 3.06
C ASP A 127 -5.34 -0.09 3.72
N MET A 128 -5.66 0.64 4.78
CA MET A 128 -6.91 0.52 5.53
C MET A 128 -7.55 1.90 5.75
N GLU A 129 -7.20 2.92 4.93
CA GLU A 129 -7.68 4.30 5.14
C GLU A 129 -9.22 4.39 5.06
N ASP A 130 -9.84 3.56 4.22
CA ASP A 130 -11.30 3.52 4.02
C ASP A 130 -12.02 2.48 4.89
N ALA A 131 -11.31 1.79 5.80
CA ALA A 131 -11.89 0.80 6.69
C ALA A 131 -12.43 1.46 7.97
N ASP A 132 -13.74 1.34 8.21
CA ASP A 132 -14.37 1.84 9.45
C ASP A 132 -14.18 0.88 10.62
N ILE A 133 -12.92 0.73 11.06
CA ILE A 133 -12.55 -0.15 12.17
C ILE A 133 -13.01 0.46 13.51
N TYR A 134 -12.96 1.79 13.64
CA TYR A 134 -13.22 2.48 14.89
C TYR A 134 -14.70 2.88 15.09
N GLY A 135 -15.51 2.90 14.04
CA GLY A 135 -16.96 3.14 14.11
C GLY A 135 -17.76 1.91 14.51
N PHE A 136 -17.17 0.72 14.49
CA PHE A 136 -17.82 -0.52 14.87
C PHE A 136 -18.19 -0.52 16.37
N LYS A 137 -19.48 -0.70 16.67
CA LYS A 137 -20.01 -0.82 18.03
C LYS A 137 -20.72 -2.17 18.16
N VAL A 138 -20.35 -2.93 19.18
CA VAL A 138 -21.06 -4.15 19.58
C VAL A 138 -22.08 -3.76 20.62
N GLU A 139 -23.35 -3.99 20.33
CA GLU A 139 -24.41 -4.00 21.33
C GLU A 139 -24.58 -5.46 21.79
N GLY A 140 -24.33 -5.70 23.07
CA GLY A 140 -24.44 -7.02 23.72
C GLY A 140 -25.81 -7.26 24.30
#